data_AF-A0A5E4HU17-F1
#
_entry.id   AF-A0A5E4HU17-F1
#
_cell.length_a   1.000
_cell.length_b   1.000
_cell.length_c   1.000
_cell.angle_alpha   90.00
_cell.angle_beta   90.00
_cell.angle_gamma   90.00
#
_symmetry.space_group_name_H-M   'P 1'
#
loop_
_entity.id
_entity.type
_entity.pdbx_description
1 polymer ?
#
loop_
_entity_poly.entity_id
_entity_poly.type
_entity_poly.pdbx_seq_one_letter_code
_entity_poly.pdbx_strand_id
1 'polypeptide(L)'
;MTDYFDILDVAAFLLFAFILYFLSVISKRLGNVMGLKKYYYLYYLAIFFSLFASIITILSIRMQYTDFYGYVFFSIGLTLGLIASIRYWGWLIIELFRG
;
A
#
# COMPACT_ATOMS: atom_id res chain seq x y z
N MET A 1 -14.23 24.87 5.78
CA MET A 1 -15.31 23.96 5.35
C MET A 1 -14.58 22.69 4.96
N THR A 2 -14.79 21.59 5.68
CA THR A 2 -14.17 20.31 5.30
C THR A 2 -14.84 19.88 4.00
N ASP A 3 -14.08 19.73 2.91
CA ASP A 3 -14.67 19.25 1.67
C ASP A 3 -14.99 17.76 1.83
N TYR A 4 -16.18 17.34 1.40
CA TYR A 4 -16.59 15.94 1.45
C TYR A 4 -15.62 15.02 0.69
N PHE A 5 -14.91 15.58 -0.30
CA PHE A 5 -13.88 14.90 -1.06
C PHE A 5 -12.69 14.50 -0.20
N ASP A 6 -12.18 15.38 0.67
CA ASP A 6 -11.02 15.09 1.53
C ASP A 6 -11.27 13.89 2.45
N ILE A 7 -12.49 13.78 2.98
CA ILE A 7 -12.91 12.66 3.85
C ILE A 7 -12.92 11.35 3.04
N LEU A 8 -13.40 11.41 1.80
CA LEU A 8 -13.47 10.27 0.90
C LEU A 8 -12.05 9.82 0.50
N ASP A 9 -11.14 10.75 0.24
CA ASP A 9 -9.75 10.45 -0.12
C ASP A 9 -9.00 9.78 1.05
N VAL A 10 -9.15 10.31 2.27
CA VAL A 10 -8.58 9.68 3.47
C VAL A 10 -9.14 8.27 3.67
N ALA A 11 -10.46 8.09 3.50
CA ALA A 11 -11.08 6.77 3.60
C ALA A 11 -10.56 5.81 2.53
N ALA A 12 -10.37 6.28 1.29
CA ALA A 12 -9.80 5.50 0.21
C ALA A 12 -8.35 5.09 0.49
N PHE A 13 -7.53 6.01 1.01
CA PHE A 13 -6.13 5.72 1.34
C PHE A 13 -6.02 4.66 2.44
N LEU A 14 -6.85 4.75 3.47
CA LEU A 14 -6.94 3.75 4.54
C LEU A 14 -7.42 2.40 4.02
N LEU A 15 -8.42 2.39 3.13
CA LEU A 15 -8.91 1.16 2.49
C LEU A 15 -7.81 0.48 1.68
N PHE A 16 -7.01 1.23 0.92
CA PHE A 16 -5.88 0.68 0.20
C PHE A 16 -4.76 0.18 1.12
N ALA A 17 -4.48 0.89 2.22
CA ALA A 17 -3.55 0.41 3.23
C ALA A 17 -4.01 -0.92 3.85
N PHE A 18 -5.32 -1.07 4.08
CA PHE A 18 -5.92 -2.31 4.58
C PHE A 18 -5.80 -3.45 3.56
N ILE A 19 -6.07 -3.20 2.29
CA ILE A 19 -5.85 -4.18 1.20
C ILE A 19 -4.39 -4.63 1.18
N LEU A 20 -3.44 -3.68 1.17
CA LEU A 20 -2.01 -4.00 1.19
C LEU A 20 -1.60 -4.79 2.44
N TYR A 21 -2.23 -4.52 3.58
CA TYR A 21 -2.03 -5.29 4.80
C TYR A 21 -2.47 -6.76 4.63
N PHE A 22 -3.66 -7.03 4.09
CA PHE A 22 -4.08 -8.40 3.81
C PHE A 22 -3.13 -9.11 2.86
N LEU A 23 -2.73 -8.44 1.77
CA LEU A 23 -1.77 -9.00 0.83
C LEU A 23 -0.45 -9.32 1.53
N SER A 24 0.05 -8.43 2.38
CA SER A 24 1.27 -8.67 3.17
C SER A 24 1.15 -9.89 4.07
N VAL A 25 0.03 -10.05 4.79
CA VAL A 25 -0.22 -11.19 5.68
C VAL A 25 -0.26 -12.50 4.90
N ILE A 26 -0.98 -12.52 3.78
CA ILE A 26 -1.07 -13.70 2.89
C ILE A 26 0.32 -14.03 2.35
N SER A 27 1.03 -13.03 1.80
CA SER A 27 2.38 -13.20 1.24
C SER A 27 3.39 -13.66 2.29
N LYS A 28 3.28 -13.22 3.54
CA LYS A 28 4.14 -13.68 4.64
C LYS A 28 3.85 -15.15 4.99
N ARG A 29 2.59 -15.54 5.08
CA ARG A 29 2.19 -16.93 5.39
C ARG A 29 2.63 -17.90 4.30
N LEU A 30 2.28 -17.62 3.05
CA LEU A 30 2.75 -18.41 1.91
C LEU A 30 4.27 -18.39 1.81
N GLY A 31 4.89 -17.23 2.08
CA GLY A 31 6.33 -17.09 1.98
C GLY A 31 7.09 -17.98 2.97
N ASN A 32 6.58 -18.12 4.19
CA ASN A 32 7.13 -19.03 5.19
C ASN A 32 6.95 -20.50 4.82
N VAL A 33 5.83 -20.88 4.19
CA VAL A 33 5.55 -22.26 3.79
C VAL A 33 6.39 -22.67 2.58
N MET A 34 6.55 -21.78 1.60
CA MET A 34 7.26 -22.05 0.35
C MET A 34 8.77 -21.72 0.39
N GLY A 35 9.33 -21.31 1.54
CA GLY A 35 10.75 -20.94 1.65
C GLY A 35 11.13 -19.71 0.80
N LEU A 36 10.17 -18.84 0.52
CA LEU A 36 10.31 -17.69 -0.37
C LEU A 36 11.14 -16.58 0.25
N LYS A 37 11.84 -15.83 -0.62
CA LYS A 37 12.49 -14.57 -0.24
C LYS A 37 11.46 -13.61 0.35
N LYS A 38 11.89 -12.82 1.33
CA LYS A 38 11.07 -11.93 2.17
C LYS A 38 10.51 -10.70 1.42
N TYR A 39 9.89 -10.89 0.25
CA TYR A 39 9.28 -9.83 -0.55
C TYR A 39 8.12 -9.13 0.18
N TYR A 40 7.60 -9.72 1.25
CA TYR A 40 6.59 -9.10 2.11
C TYR A 40 7.05 -7.76 2.73
N TYR A 41 8.36 -7.50 2.86
CA TYR A 41 8.85 -6.21 3.36
C TYR A 41 8.49 -5.03 2.44
N LEU A 42 8.36 -5.25 1.13
CA LEU A 42 7.94 -4.20 0.20
C LEU A 42 6.49 -3.78 0.45
N TYR A 43 5.63 -4.71 0.87
CA TYR A 43 4.27 -4.36 1.28
C TYR A 43 4.26 -3.52 2.56
N TYR A 44 5.14 -3.80 3.53
CA TYR A 44 5.22 -2.94 4.73
C TYR A 44 5.65 -1.51 4.38
N LEU A 45 6.58 -1.36 3.43
CA LEU A 45 6.97 -0.04 2.93
C LEU A 45 5.78 0.66 2.26
N ALA A 46 5.04 -0.04 1.40
CA ALA A 46 3.83 0.48 0.74
C ALA A 46 2.75 0.91 1.74
N ILE A 47 2.50 0.10 2.78
CA ILE A 47 1.56 0.41 3.86
C ILE A 47 2.02 1.65 4.63
N PHE A 48 3.32 1.74 4.96
CA PHE A 48 3.87 2.92 5.64
C PHE A 48 3.60 4.20 4.86
N PHE A 49 3.91 4.22 3.56
CA PHE A 49 3.63 5.38 2.69
C PHE A 49 2.13 5.70 2.59
N SER A 50 1.26 4.69 2.51
CA SER A 50 -0.20 4.88 2.40
C SER A 50 -0.84 5.41 3.69
N LEU A 51 -0.37 4.94 4.85
CA LEU A 51 -0.81 5.46 6.16
C LEU A 51 -0.27 6.88 6.39
N PHE A 52 0.98 7.13 6.01
CA PHE A 52 1.58 8.45 6.16
C PHE A 52 0.89 9.49 5.25
N ALA A 53 0.51 9.10 4.03
CA ALA A 53 -0.33 9.91 3.15
C ALA A 53 -1.64 10.33 3.81
N SER A 54 -2.32 9.37 4.48
CA SER A 54 -3.57 9.65 5.20
C SER A 54 -3.36 10.68 6.31
N ILE A 55 -2.26 10.58 7.07
CA ILE A 55 -1.92 11.53 8.13
C ILE A 55 -1.65 12.93 7.54
N ILE A 56 -0.89 13.01 6.45
CA ILE A 56 -0.61 14.28 5.77
C ILE A 56 -1.92 14.91 5.30
N THR A 57 -2.77 14.18 4.59
CA THR A 57 -4.06 14.70 4.10
C THR A 57 -4.95 15.19 5.25
N ILE A 58 -5.03 14.45 6.37
CA ILE A 58 -5.80 14.90 7.55
C ILE A 58 -5.25 16.20 8.14
N LEU A 59 -3.93 16.35 8.22
CA LEU A 59 -3.29 17.57 8.73
C LEU A 59 -3.48 18.75 7.76
N SER A 60 -3.49 18.47 6.46
CA SER A 60 -3.69 19.45 5.38
C SER A 60 -5.10 20.03 5.33
N ILE A 61 -6.12 19.34 5.84
CA ILE A 61 -7.51 19.86 5.92
C ILE A 61 -7.58 21.26 6.58
N ARG A 62 -6.61 21.60 7.47
CA ARG A 62 -6.52 22.91 8.13
C ARG A 62 -5.46 23.84 7.55
N MET A 63 -4.63 23.38 6.62
CA MET A 63 -3.55 24.14 6.00
C MET A 63 -3.74 24.14 4.47
N GLN A 64 -4.05 25.31 3.89
CA GLN A 64 -4.13 25.43 2.44
C GLN A 64 -2.82 24.99 1.78
N TYR A 65 -2.92 24.21 0.68
CA TYR A 65 -1.85 23.75 -0.22
C TYR A 65 -1.04 22.50 0.18
N THR A 66 -1.32 21.85 1.31
CA THR A 66 -0.56 20.65 1.72
C THR A 66 -1.14 19.32 1.23
N ASP A 67 -2.32 19.32 0.60
CA ASP A 67 -2.99 18.09 0.10
C ASP A 67 -2.17 17.38 -0.98
N PHE A 68 -1.47 18.15 -1.82
CA PHE A 68 -0.59 17.62 -2.86
C PHE A 68 0.44 16.62 -2.33
N TYR A 69 1.01 16.88 -1.15
CA TYR A 69 1.97 15.97 -0.55
C TYR A 69 1.34 14.65 -0.13
N GLY A 70 0.09 14.66 0.36
CA GLY A 70 -0.65 13.44 0.68
C GLY A 70 -0.81 12.54 -0.55
N TYR A 71 -1.24 13.11 -1.68
CA TYR A 71 -1.37 12.37 -2.94
C TYR A 71 -0.05 11.81 -3.49
N VAL A 72 1.05 12.58 -3.37
CA VAL A 72 2.38 12.11 -3.79
C VAL A 72 2.81 10.91 -2.95
N PHE A 73 2.68 10.99 -1.62
CA PHE A 73 3.01 9.88 -0.73
C PHE A 73 2.14 8.65 -1.00
N PHE A 74 0.84 8.86 -1.25
CA PHE A 74 -0.08 7.77 -1.58
C PHE A 74 0.31 7.09 -2.90
N SER A 75 0.64 7.87 -3.93
CA SER A 75 1.06 7.35 -5.23
C SER A 75 2.35 6.54 -5.14
N ILE A 76 3.31 6.96 -4.31
CA ILE A 76 4.54 6.21 -4.03
C ILE A 76 4.19 4.88 -3.33
N GLY A 77 3.33 4.92 -2.32
CA GLY A 77 2.86 3.73 -1.60
C GLY A 77 2.20 2.71 -2.52
N LEU A 78 1.26 3.15 -3.36
CA LEU A 78 0.59 2.31 -4.35
C LEU A 78 1.58 1.71 -5.35
N THR A 79 2.50 2.52 -5.88
CA THR A 79 3.49 2.04 -6.86
C THR A 79 4.36 0.93 -6.26
N LEU A 80 4.84 1.12 -5.03
CA LEU A 80 5.60 0.10 -4.31
C LEU A 80 4.76 -1.17 -4.04
N GLY A 81 3.49 -1.00 -3.66
CA GLY A 81 2.55 -2.11 -3.46
C GLY A 81 2.29 -2.91 -4.73
N LEU A 82 2.17 -2.24 -5.87
CA LEU A 82 2.01 -2.86 -7.19
C LEU A 82 3.27 -3.63 -7.60
N ILE A 83 4.45 -3.03 -7.45
CA ILE A 83 5.73 -3.69 -7.74
C ILE A 83 5.90 -4.94 -6.86
N ALA A 84 5.57 -4.83 -5.57
CA ALA A 84 5.60 -5.96 -4.64
C ALA A 84 4.65 -7.08 -5.10
N SER A 85 3.45 -6.71 -5.53
CA SER A 85 2.43 -7.64 -6.01
C SER A 85 2.87 -8.35 -7.28
N ILE A 86 3.35 -7.61 -8.28
CA ILE A 86 3.83 -8.19 -9.56
C ILE A 86 5.00 -9.14 -9.32
N ARG A 87 5.98 -8.74 -8.48
CA ARG A 87 7.11 -9.63 -8.17
C ARG A 87 6.69 -10.88 -7.42
N TYR A 88 5.86 -10.73 -6.40
CA TYR A 88 5.46 -11.85 -5.56
C TYR A 88 4.55 -12.83 -6.30
N TRP A 89 3.45 -12.33 -6.87
CA TRP A 89 2.47 -13.15 -7.56
C TRP A 89 2.96 -13.63 -8.92
N GLY A 90 3.73 -12.81 -9.64
CA GLY A 90 4.34 -13.22 -10.91
C GLY A 90 5.32 -14.37 -10.73
N TRP A 91 6.14 -14.37 -9.68
CA TRP A 91 7.00 -15.51 -9.35
C TRP A 91 6.17 -16.73 -8.97
N LEU A 92 5.14 -16.56 -8.14
CA LEU A 92 4.29 -17.66 -7.68
C LEU A 92 3.59 -18.37 -8.83
N ILE A 93 3.10 -17.64 -9.83
CA ILE A 93 2.49 -18.20 -11.04
C ILE A 93 3.53 -19.03 -11.81
N ILE A 94 4.74 -18.51 -12.02
CA ILE A 94 5.80 -19.24 -12.75
C ILE A 94 6.15 -20.55 -12.04
N GLU A 95 6.25 -20.53 -10.70
CA GLU A 95 6.55 -21.73 -9.92
C GLU A 95 5.41 -22.76 -10.00
N LEU A 96 4.15 -22.30 -9.97
CA LEU A 96 2.98 -23.17 -10.11
C LEU A 96 2.91 -23.88 -11.46
N PHE A 97 3.43 -23.26 -12.53
CA PHE A 97 3.51 -23.86 -13.87
C PHE A 97 4.78 -24.70 -14.09
N ARG A 98 5.77 -24.59 -13.19
CA ARG A 98 7.01 -25.39 -13.26
C ARG A 98 6.95 -26.68 -12.45
N GLY A 99 6.08 -26.77 -11.46
CA GLY A 99 5.77 -28.00 -10.72
C GLY A 99 4.72 -28.85 -11.43
#